data_AF-A0A7S3INP2-F1
#
_entry.id   AF-A0A7S3INP2-F1
#
_cell.length_a   1.000
_cell.length_b   1.000
_cell.length_c   1.000
_cell.angle_alpha   90.00
_cell.angle_beta   90.00
_cell.angle_gamma   90.00
#
_symmetry.space_group_name_H-M   'P 1'
#
loop_
_entity.id
_entity.type
_entity.pdbx_description
1 polymer ?
#
loop_
_entity_poly.entity_id
_entity_poly.type
_entity_poly.pdbx_seq_one_letter_code
_entity_poly.pdbx_strand_id
1 'polypeptide(L)'
;MILSVSIIFTLAKMVYLIRVFRQLNFLVTMLITVVNDISYFMILFALFLFTFAESFHVLEVDVSSYGRAPSLLSYFVAVLRCAMGDFSIIHYTMGFDIQDEGPDGQLEYRFNRPQMVFTFVMFMLCSFYIFIIFMNFLIAVIVQSYNKVIQNKEAFDYLQRANMINEREGYFTQ
;
A
#
# COMPACT_ATOMS: atom_id res chain seq x y z
N MET A 1 20.01 11.52 -3.63
CA MET A 1 18.56 11.57 -3.41
C MET A 1 17.80 12.13 -4.61
N ILE A 2 18.05 13.38 -5.04
CA ILE A 2 17.37 13.98 -6.21
C ILE A 2 17.59 13.16 -7.50
N LEU A 3 18.82 12.69 -7.73
CA LEU A 3 19.13 11.81 -8.86
C LEU A 3 18.31 10.50 -8.83
N SER A 4 18.20 9.87 -7.66
CA SER A 4 17.45 8.63 -7.46
C SER A 4 15.96 8.83 -7.76
N VAL A 5 15.39 9.95 -7.31
CA VAL A 5 14.01 10.33 -7.61
C VAL A 5 13.83 10.56 -9.11
N SER A 6 14.77 11.27 -9.76
CA SER A 6 14.75 11.50 -11.21
C SER A 6 14.77 10.21 -12.02
N ILE A 7 15.55 9.21 -11.60
CA ILE A 7 15.59 7.89 -12.24
C ILE A 7 14.23 7.18 -12.13
N ILE A 8 13.59 7.20 -10.95
CA ILE A 8 12.26 6.60 -10.75
C ILE A 8 11.21 7.25 -11.66
N PHE A 9 11.19 8.59 -11.74
CA PHE A 9 10.29 9.31 -12.64
C PHE A 9 10.56 9.00 -14.11
N THR A 10 11.82 8.85 -14.49
CA THR A 10 12.21 8.49 -15.87
C THR A 10 11.73 7.08 -16.22
N LEU A 11 11.86 6.11 -15.30
CA LEU A 11 11.34 4.76 -15.47
C LEU A 11 9.82 4.74 -15.59
N ALA A 12 9.10 5.52 -14.77
CA ALA A 12 7.64 5.65 -14.87
C ALA A 12 7.22 6.22 -16.23
N LYS A 13 7.93 7.25 -16.73
CA LYS A 13 7.70 7.78 -18.09
C LYS A 13 8.03 6.76 -19.18
N MET A 14 9.08 5.95 -19.00
CA MET A 14 9.42 4.88 -19.95
C MET A 14 8.27 3.88 -20.09
N VAL A 15 7.63 3.48 -18.98
CA VAL A 15 6.44 2.61 -19.01
C VAL A 15 5.29 3.24 -19.78
N TYR A 16 5.10 4.57 -19.70
CA TYR A 16 4.11 5.27 -20.51
C TYR A 16 4.47 5.27 -22.00
N LEU A 17 5.74 5.42 -22.37
CA LEU A 17 6.19 5.39 -23.77
C LEU A 17 6.01 4.01 -24.42
N ILE A 18 6.00 2.92 -23.65
CA ILE A 18 5.71 1.57 -24.15
C ILE A 18 4.33 1.48 -24.83
N ARG A 19 3.40 2.39 -24.51
CA ARG A 19 2.09 2.56 -25.16
C ARG A 19 2.19 2.67 -26.69
N VAL A 20 3.31 3.16 -27.22
CA VAL A 20 3.53 3.30 -28.68
C VAL A 20 3.58 1.93 -29.40
N PHE A 21 3.98 0.86 -28.72
CA PHE A 21 4.06 -0.47 -29.33
C PHE A 21 2.69 -1.16 -29.33
N ARG A 22 2.18 -1.51 -30.52
CA ARG A 22 0.83 -2.09 -30.73
C ARG A 22 0.50 -3.27 -29.81
N GLN A 23 1.45 -4.16 -29.55
CA GLN A 23 1.25 -5.36 -28.72
C GLN A 23 1.21 -5.04 -27.23
N LEU A 24 1.96 -4.03 -26.78
CA LEU A 24 2.10 -3.64 -25.37
C LEU A 24 1.11 -2.53 -24.97
N ASN A 25 0.60 -1.81 -25.95
CA ASN A 25 -0.40 -0.76 -25.83
C ASN A 25 -1.60 -1.18 -24.97
N PHE A 26 -2.14 -2.37 -25.26
CA PHE A 26 -3.26 -2.94 -24.53
C PHE A 26 -2.95 -3.21 -23.05
N LEU A 27 -1.74 -3.72 -22.75
CA LEU A 27 -1.32 -4.02 -21.38
C LEU A 27 -1.20 -2.73 -20.55
N VAL A 28 -0.66 -1.66 -21.14
CA VAL A 28 -0.51 -0.37 -20.47
C VAL A 28 -1.88 0.28 -20.19
N THR A 29 -2.81 0.25 -21.16
CA THR A 29 -4.18 0.77 -20.96
C THR A 29 -4.93 0.03 -19.87
N MET A 30 -4.78 -1.30 -19.85
CA MET A 30 -5.36 -2.14 -18.81
C MET A 30 -4.81 -1.78 -17.44
N LEU A 31 -3.49 -1.62 -17.30
CA LEU A 31 -2.87 -1.24 -16.04
C LEU A 31 -3.36 0.12 -15.56
N ILE A 32 -3.42 1.12 -16.43
CA ILE A 32 -3.90 2.48 -16.08
C ILE A 32 -5.36 2.43 -15.61
N THR A 33 -6.22 1.71 -16.34
CA THR A 33 -7.65 1.60 -16.01
C THR A 33 -7.86 0.91 -14.67
N VAL A 34 -7.17 -0.22 -14.45
CA VAL A 34 -7.24 -0.98 -13.20
C VAL A 34 -6.73 -0.14 -12.01
N VAL A 35 -5.60 0.57 -12.16
CA VAL A 35 -5.09 1.48 -11.11
C VAL A 35 -6.10 2.58 -10.79
N ASN A 36 -6.75 3.16 -11.80
CA ASN A 36 -7.76 4.19 -11.59
C ASN A 36 -9.00 3.66 -10.86
N ASP A 37 -9.49 2.47 -11.24
CA ASP A 37 -10.64 1.83 -10.59
C ASP A 37 -10.34 1.48 -9.11
N ILE A 38 -9.13 0.98 -8.81
CA ILE A 38 -8.70 0.65 -7.44
C ILE A 38 -8.53 1.90 -6.57
N SER A 39 -8.25 3.07 -7.16
CA SER A 39 -7.92 4.29 -6.40
C SER A 39 -8.99 4.70 -5.39
N TYR A 40 -10.28 4.58 -5.76
CA TYR A 40 -11.41 4.85 -4.86
C TYR A 40 -11.43 3.90 -3.67
N PHE A 41 -11.10 2.62 -3.90
CA PHE A 41 -11.01 1.63 -2.85
C PHE A 41 -9.81 1.88 -1.92
N MET A 42 -8.68 2.36 -2.46
CA MET A 42 -7.48 2.68 -1.67
C MET A 42 -7.73 3.79 -0.65
N ILE A 43 -8.63 4.73 -0.93
CA ILE A 43 -9.02 5.78 0.04
C ILE A 43 -9.71 5.15 1.24
N LEU A 44 -10.67 4.24 1.00
CA LEU A 44 -11.35 3.51 2.06
C LEU A 44 -10.35 2.68 2.88
N PHE A 45 -9.46 1.96 2.20
CA PHE A 45 -8.41 1.18 2.84
C PHE A 45 -7.49 2.04 3.70
N ALA A 46 -7.08 3.22 3.23
CA ALA A 46 -6.25 4.15 4.00
C ALA A 46 -6.95 4.61 5.30
N LEU A 47 -8.27 4.84 5.29
CA LEU A 47 -9.02 5.16 6.51
C LEU A 47 -8.98 4.04 7.55
N PHE A 48 -9.08 2.78 7.11
CA PHE A 48 -8.93 1.64 8.01
C PHE A 48 -7.51 1.52 8.54
N LEU A 49 -6.48 1.70 7.70
CA LEU A 49 -5.08 1.73 8.14
C LEU A 49 -4.85 2.80 9.22
N PHE A 50 -5.39 4.01 9.03
CA PHE A 50 -5.30 5.08 10.02
C PHE A 50 -5.99 4.70 11.34
N THR A 51 -7.16 4.07 11.29
CA THR A 51 -7.89 3.65 12.50
C THR A 51 -7.11 2.64 13.33
N PHE A 52 -6.50 1.64 12.68
CA PHE A 52 -5.66 0.67 13.37
C PHE A 52 -4.30 1.26 13.80
N ALA A 53 -3.76 2.22 13.05
CA ALA A 53 -2.53 2.92 13.44
C ALA A 53 -2.73 3.75 14.71
N GLU A 54 -3.83 4.48 14.82
CA GLU A 54 -4.22 5.18 16.05
C GLU A 54 -4.47 4.21 17.21
N SER A 55 -5.10 3.05 16.93
CA SER A 55 -5.30 2.01 17.94
C SER A 55 -3.96 1.50 18.51
N PHE A 56 -2.95 1.30 17.66
CA PHE A 56 -1.61 0.89 18.10
C PHE A 56 -0.80 2.03 18.73
N HIS A 57 -1.03 3.28 18.33
CA HIS A 57 -0.46 4.45 18.99
C HIS A 57 -0.95 4.56 20.44
N VAL A 58 -2.25 4.36 20.69
CA VAL A 58 -2.84 4.34 22.04
C VAL A 58 -2.34 3.16 22.89
N LEU A 59 -2.05 2.02 22.26
CA LEU A 59 -1.51 0.85 22.93
C LEU A 59 0.00 0.92 23.17
N GLU A 60 0.66 2.01 22.75
CA GLU A 60 2.11 2.21 22.87
C GLU A 60 2.91 0.98 22.42
N VAL A 61 2.51 0.37 21.29
CA VAL A 61 3.24 -0.76 20.70
C VAL A 61 4.65 -0.30 20.34
N ASP A 62 5.68 -1.11 20.65
CA ASP A 62 7.04 -0.71 20.29
C ASP A 62 7.22 -0.61 18.78
N VAL A 63 7.66 0.55 18.32
CA VAL A 63 7.99 0.84 16.93
C VAL A 63 9.43 1.33 16.80
N SER A 64 10.31 0.92 17.72
CA SER A 64 11.75 1.21 17.75
C SER A 64 12.46 1.03 16.39
N SER A 65 12.00 0.07 15.58
CA SER A 65 12.47 -0.17 14.21
C SER A 65 12.34 1.04 13.27
N TYR A 66 11.45 1.99 13.57
CA TYR A 66 11.18 3.19 12.77
C TYR A 66 11.53 4.48 13.51
N GLY A 67 12.40 4.45 14.52
CA GLY A 67 12.71 5.61 15.39
C GLY A 67 13.20 6.91 14.72
N ARG A 68 13.41 6.93 13.40
CA ARG A 68 13.70 8.15 12.61
C ARG A 68 12.45 8.82 12.03
N ALA A 69 11.30 8.15 12.02
CA ALA A 69 10.04 8.67 11.51
C ALA A 69 9.17 9.21 12.67
N PRO A 70 8.34 10.24 12.42
CA PRO A 70 7.40 10.73 13.43
C PRO A 70 6.47 9.60 13.89
N SER A 71 6.14 9.60 15.18
CA SER A 71 5.43 8.48 15.85
C SER A 71 4.23 7.96 15.05
N LEU A 72 3.32 8.84 14.64
CA LEU A 72 2.14 8.47 13.85
C LEU A 72 2.48 7.77 12.53
N LEU A 73 3.50 8.26 11.81
CA LEU A 73 3.89 7.68 10.52
C LEU A 73 4.53 6.31 10.71
N SER A 74 5.27 6.11 11.81
CA SER A 74 5.83 4.82 12.19
C SER A 74 4.73 3.77 12.43
N TYR A 75 3.68 4.12 13.18
CA TYR A 75 2.52 3.23 13.38
C TYR A 75 1.77 2.97 12.06
N PHE A 76 1.56 4.01 11.23
CA PHE A 76 0.92 3.85 9.93
C PHE A 76 1.69 2.89 9.01
N VAL A 77 3.02 3.04 8.92
CA VAL A 77 3.87 2.16 8.10
C VAL A 77 3.89 0.74 8.67
N ALA A 78 3.87 0.58 9.99
CA ALA A 78 3.77 -0.73 10.62
C ALA A 78 2.45 -1.44 10.26
N VAL A 79 1.31 -0.77 10.37
CA VAL A 79 0.00 -1.33 9.97
C VAL A 79 -0.05 -1.62 8.47
N LEU A 80 0.51 -0.73 7.63
CA LEU A 80 0.61 -0.97 6.18
C LEU A 80 1.44 -2.22 5.87
N ARG A 81 2.53 -2.45 6.59
CA ARG A 81 3.38 -3.64 6.45
C ARG A 81 2.65 -4.91 6.88
N CYS A 82 1.91 -4.84 7.99
CA CYS A 82 1.00 -5.91 8.43
C CYS A 82 -0.05 -6.23 7.36
N ALA A 83 -0.60 -5.20 6.69
CA ALA A 83 -1.53 -5.37 5.58
C ALA A 83 -0.95 -6.15 4.40
N MET A 84 0.36 -6.00 4.14
CA MET A 84 1.08 -6.72 3.09
C MET A 84 1.44 -8.17 3.48
N GLY A 85 1.10 -8.60 4.70
CA GLY A 85 1.39 -9.94 5.23
C GLY A 85 2.76 -10.05 5.91
N ASP A 86 3.43 -8.92 6.16
CA ASP A 86 4.69 -8.89 6.89
C ASP A 86 4.45 -8.54 8.35
N PHE A 87 4.51 -9.57 9.19
CA PHE A 87 4.22 -9.49 10.61
C PHE A 87 5.48 -9.30 11.47
N SER A 88 6.51 -8.63 10.96
CA SER A 88 7.74 -8.38 11.75
C SER A 88 7.52 -7.55 13.02
N ILE A 89 6.31 -7.03 13.25
CA ILE A 89 5.87 -6.42 14.52
C ILE A 89 5.84 -7.46 15.66
N ILE A 90 5.73 -8.77 15.37
CA ILE A 90 5.58 -9.85 16.36
C ILE A 90 6.95 -10.37 16.90
N HIS A 91 8.01 -9.56 16.97
CA HIS A 91 9.22 -10.10 17.60
C HIS A 91 8.95 -10.34 19.10
N TYR A 92 9.06 -11.58 19.55
CA TYR A 92 8.69 -12.04 20.90
C TYR A 92 9.40 -11.29 22.05
N THR A 93 10.49 -10.57 21.77
CA THR A 93 11.20 -9.74 22.75
C THR A 93 10.87 -8.24 22.70
N MET A 94 10.16 -7.76 21.67
CA MET A 94 9.96 -6.30 21.44
C MET A 94 8.52 -5.93 21.05
N GLY A 95 7.71 -6.85 20.50
CA GLY A 95 6.47 -6.51 19.79
C GLY A 95 5.22 -6.28 20.64
N PHE A 96 5.16 -6.84 21.84
CA PHE A 96 3.97 -6.76 22.71
C PHE A 96 4.27 -6.19 24.10
N ASP A 97 5.54 -5.94 24.39
CA ASP A 97 6.00 -5.36 25.63
C ASP A 97 7.28 -4.55 25.37
N ILE A 98 7.33 -3.33 25.87
CA ILE A 98 8.53 -2.50 25.80
C ILE A 98 9.45 -2.97 26.92
N GLN A 99 10.65 -3.43 26.56
CA GLN A 99 11.70 -3.71 27.54
C GLN A 99 12.45 -2.41 27.82
N ASP A 100 12.18 -1.80 28.97
CA ASP A 100 12.97 -0.66 29.44
C ASP A 100 14.16 -1.19 30.28
N GLU A 101 15.36 -0.65 30.03
CA GLU A 101 16.53 -0.92 30.88
C GLU A 101 16.33 -0.18 32.21
N GLY A 102 16.13 -0.95 33.29
CA GLY A 102 16.10 -0.40 34.63
C GLY A 102 17.47 0.19 35.04
N PRO A 103 17.53 0.99 36.12
CA PRO A 103 18.78 1.61 36.61
C PRO A 103 19.93 0.62 36.88
N ASP A 104 19.61 -0.66 37.08
CA ASP A 104 20.54 -1.76 37.40
C ASP A 104 20.91 -2.62 36.16
N GLY A 105 20.53 -2.22 34.95
CA GLY A 105 20.80 -2.98 33.71
C GLY A 105 19.96 -4.25 33.57
N GLN A 106 18.88 -4.39 34.36
CA GLN A 106 17.89 -5.46 34.21
C GLN A 106 16.74 -4.98 33.31
N LEU A 107 16.30 -5.85 32.40
CA LEU A 107 15.19 -5.60 31.48
C LEU A 107 13.88 -5.73 32.27
N GLU A 108 13.18 -4.62 32.49
CA GLU A 108 11.84 -4.63 33.09
C GLU A 108 10.76 -4.52 32.00
N TYR A 109 9.71 -5.33 32.16
CA TYR A 109 8.55 -5.34 31.29
C TYR A 109 7.58 -4.24 31.74
N ARG A 110 7.22 -3.32 30.83
CA ARG A 110 6.40 -2.16 31.17
C ARG A 110 4.91 -2.48 31.30
N PHE A 111 4.44 -3.50 30.59
CA PHE A 111 3.02 -3.83 30.57
C PHE A 111 2.60 -4.84 31.64
N ASN A 112 1.40 -4.62 32.19
CA ASN A 112 0.76 -5.60 33.04
C ASN A 112 0.20 -6.75 32.17
N ARG A 113 0.22 -8.01 32.66
CA ARG A 113 -0.26 -9.19 31.90
C ARG A 113 -1.58 -9.00 31.13
N PRO A 114 -2.63 -8.33 31.66
CA PRO A 114 -3.88 -8.13 30.90
C PRO A 114 -3.74 -7.20 29.69
N GLN A 115 -2.84 -6.21 29.73
CA GLN A 115 -2.63 -5.27 28.63
C GLN A 115 -1.93 -5.96 27.45
N MET A 116 -0.93 -6.80 27.74
CA MET A 116 -0.26 -7.62 26.72
C MET A 116 -1.25 -8.50 25.95
N VAL A 117 -2.16 -9.17 26.67
CA VAL A 117 -3.20 -10.04 26.05
C VAL A 117 -4.15 -9.21 25.19
N PHE A 118 -4.53 -8.01 25.64
CA PHE A 118 -5.39 -7.12 24.87
C PHE A 118 -4.72 -6.65 23.56
N THR A 119 -3.44 -6.26 23.61
CA THR A 119 -2.66 -5.89 22.42
C THR A 119 -2.55 -7.06 21.44
N PHE A 120 -2.34 -8.29 21.93
CA PHE A 120 -2.30 -9.48 21.10
C PHE A 120 -3.64 -9.76 20.40
N VAL A 121 -4.77 -9.61 21.10
CA VAL A 121 -6.10 -9.78 20.52
C VAL A 121 -6.39 -8.71 19.47
N MET A 122 -6.06 -7.45 19.76
CA MET A 122 -6.19 -6.34 18.81
C MET A 122 -5.36 -6.57 17.55
N PHE A 123 -4.14 -7.08 17.70
CA PHE A 123 -3.29 -7.45 16.58
C PHE A 123 -3.89 -8.58 15.72
N MET A 124 -4.44 -9.63 16.34
CA MET A 124 -5.11 -10.71 15.62
C MET A 124 -6.32 -10.20 14.84
N LEU A 125 -7.12 -9.32 15.45
CA LEU A 125 -8.27 -8.70 14.79
C LEU A 125 -7.84 -7.83 13.61
N CYS A 126 -6.83 -6.99 13.79
CA CYS A 126 -6.22 -6.16 12.74
C CYS A 126 -5.73 -7.03 11.56
N SER A 127 -4.99 -8.09 11.84
CA SER A 127 -4.46 -9.00 10.81
C SER A 127 -5.60 -9.71 10.05
N PHE A 128 -6.62 -10.20 10.76
CA PHE A 128 -7.77 -10.82 10.13
C PHE A 128 -8.53 -9.85 9.21
N TYR A 129 -8.78 -8.63 9.67
CA TYR A 129 -9.50 -7.63 8.88
C TYR A 129 -8.69 -7.16 7.67
N ILE A 130 -7.45 -6.72 7.88
CA ILE A 130 -6.66 -6.05 6.85
C ILE A 130 -6.02 -7.05 5.88
N PHE A 131 -5.42 -8.12 6.38
CA PHE A 131 -4.73 -9.09 5.52
C PHE A 131 -5.70 -10.08 4.88
N ILE A 132 -6.64 -10.65 5.64
CA ILE A 132 -7.51 -11.71 5.09
C ILE A 132 -8.72 -11.10 4.37
N ILE A 133 -9.44 -10.16 4.96
CA ILE A 133 -10.65 -9.62 4.32
C ILE A 133 -10.30 -8.60 3.23
N PHE A 134 -9.53 -7.56 3.57
CA PHE A 134 -9.27 -6.45 2.65
C PHE A 134 -8.45 -6.86 1.42
N MET A 135 -7.38 -7.65 1.56
CA MET A 135 -6.60 -8.09 0.38
C MET A 135 -7.40 -9.03 -0.53
N ASN A 136 -8.17 -9.97 0.02
CA ASN A 136 -9.00 -10.86 -0.79
C ASN A 136 -10.08 -10.08 -1.55
N PHE A 137 -10.69 -9.07 -0.91
CA PHE A 137 -11.64 -8.19 -1.59
C PHE A 137 -10.96 -7.32 -2.66
N LEU A 138 -9.77 -6.78 -2.38
CA LEU A 138 -8.99 -6.00 -3.34
C LEU A 138 -8.70 -6.83 -4.59
N ILE A 139 -8.25 -8.08 -4.43
CA ILE A 139 -8.02 -9.00 -5.57
C ILE A 139 -9.31 -9.21 -6.37
N ALA A 140 -10.46 -9.39 -5.72
CA ALA A 140 -11.74 -9.54 -6.41
C ALA A 140 -12.12 -8.30 -7.25
N VAL A 141 -11.91 -7.10 -6.72
CA VAL A 141 -12.15 -5.83 -7.44
C VAL A 141 -11.20 -5.70 -8.64
N ILE A 142 -9.91 -6.04 -8.47
CA ILE A 142 -8.93 -6.05 -9.56
C ILE A 142 -9.39 -6.97 -10.69
N VAL A 143 -9.83 -8.19 -10.36
CA VAL A 143 -10.29 -9.17 -11.34
C VAL A 143 -11.52 -8.66 -12.10
N GLN A 144 -12.46 -7.99 -11.40
CA GLN A 144 -13.63 -7.41 -12.05
C GLN A 144 -13.25 -6.29 -13.03
N SER A 145 -12.38 -5.35 -12.62
CA SER A 145 -11.88 -4.28 -13.49
C SER A 145 -11.08 -4.82 -14.68
N TYR A 146 -10.22 -5.82 -14.43
CA TYR A 146 -9.46 -6.50 -15.48
C TYR A 146 -10.37 -7.13 -16.54
N ASN A 147 -11.40 -7.87 -16.12
CA ASN A 147 -12.35 -8.51 -17.03
C ASN A 147 -13.16 -7.47 -17.83
N LYS A 148 -13.54 -6.35 -17.20
CA LYS A 148 -14.23 -5.24 -17.87
C LYS A 148 -13.41 -4.63 -19.01
N VAL A 149 -12.09 -4.48 -18.81
CA VAL A 149 -11.18 -3.97 -19.86
C VAL A 149 -11.01 -4.98 -20.99
N ILE A 150 -10.87 -6.27 -20.66
CA ILE A 150 -10.74 -7.34 -21.67
C ILE A 150 -11.96 -7.42 -22.58
N GLN A 151 -13.17 -7.33 -22.02
CA GLN A 151 -14.41 -7.37 -22.80
C GLN A 151 -14.50 -6.23 -23.82
N ASN A 152 -13.90 -5.07 -23.52
CA ASN A 152 -13.91 -3.88 -24.37
C ASN A 152 -12.59 -3.66 -25.12
N LYS A 153 -11.74 -4.69 -25.23
CA LYS A 153 -10.38 -4.58 -25.78
C LYS A 153 -10.31 -3.90 -27.14
N GLU A 154 -11.20 -4.26 -28.07
CA GLU A 154 -11.19 -3.70 -29.43
C GLU A 154 -11.52 -2.20 -29.42
N ALA A 155 -12.58 -1.81 -28.70
CA ALA A 155 -12.98 -0.41 -28.55
C ALA A 155 -11.86 0.44 -27.91
N PHE A 156 -11.18 -0.09 -26.89
CA PHE A 156 -10.04 0.59 -26.28
C PHE A 156 -8.86 0.74 -27.22
N ASP A 157 -8.55 -0.27 -28.05
CA ASP A 157 -7.46 -0.17 -29.04
C ASP A 157 -7.77 0.89 -30.11
N TYR A 158 -9.02 0.98 -30.58
CA TYR A 158 -9.44 2.02 -31.53
C TYR A 158 -9.41 3.42 -30.92
N LEU A 159 -9.95 3.60 -29.71
CA LEU A 159 -9.93 4.88 -28.98
C LEU A 159 -8.49 5.37 -28.78
N GLN A 160 -7.59 4.47 -28.41
CA GLN A 160 -6.19 4.79 -28.19
C GLN A 160 -5.52 5.31 -29.47
N ARG A 161 -5.79 4.66 -30.61
CA ARG A 161 -5.25 5.05 -31.90
C ARG A 161 -5.79 6.40 -32.34
N ALA A 162 -7.09 6.65 -32.15
CA ALA A 162 -7.69 7.94 -32.42
C ALA A 162 -7.03 9.06 -31.58
N ASN A 163 -6.80 8.82 -30.29
CA ASN A 163 -6.10 9.77 -29.42
C ASN A 163 -4.64 10.02 -29.86
N MET A 164 -3.91 8.97 -30.26
CA MET A 164 -2.54 9.14 -30.77
C MET A 164 -2.48 9.94 -32.07
N ILE A 165 -3.49 9.80 -32.96
CA ILE A 165 -3.59 10.59 -34.19
C ILE A 165 -3.93 12.04 -33.84
N ASN A 166 -4.91 12.27 -32.96
CA ASN A 166 -5.30 13.62 -32.54
C ASN A 166 -4.13 14.37 -31.85
N GLU A 167 -3.37 13.69 -30.99
CA GLU A 167 -2.16 14.27 -30.39
C GLU A 167 -1.17 14.71 -31.48
N ARG A 168 -0.95 13.89 -32.52
CA ARG A 168 -0.08 14.24 -33.65
C ARG A 168 -0.62 15.43 -34.45
N GLU A 169 -1.91 15.45 -34.77
CA GLU A 169 -2.54 16.53 -35.55
C GLU A 169 -2.49 17.87 -34.81
N GLY A 170 -2.64 17.87 -33.48
CA GLY A 170 -2.47 19.06 -32.64
C GLY A 170 -1.07 19.68 -32.70
N TYR A 171 -0.02 18.87 -32.87
CA TYR A 171 1.35 19.37 -33.05
C TYR A 171 1.64 19.93 -34.45
N PHE A 172 0.93 19.46 -35.49
CA PHE A 172 1.13 19.94 -36.87
C PHE A 172 0.31 21.19 -37.22
N THR A 173 -0.68 21.54 -36.39
CA THR A 173 -1.56 22.70 -36.61
C THR A 173 -1.06 23.97 -35.88
N GLN A 174 0.03 23.86 -35.09
CA GLN A 174 0.83 24.99 -34.56
C GLN A 174 2.03 25.27 -35.45
#